data_AF-A0A1R1Y2U1-F1
#
_entry.id   AF-A0A1R1Y2U1-F1
#
_cell.length_a   1.000
_cell.length_b   1.000
_cell.length_c   1.000
_cell.angle_alpha   90.00
_cell.angle_beta   90.00
_cell.angle_gamma   90.00
#
_symmetry.space_group_name_H-M   'P 1'
#
loop_
_entity.id
_entity.type
_entity.pdbx_description
1 polymer ?
#
loop_
_entity_poly.entity_id
_entity_poly.type
_entity_poly.pdbx_seq_one_letter_code
_entity_poly.pdbx_strand_id
1 'polypeptide(L)'
;MDFPVIKHYGQDDGQGSVVPGTGYGSMETPDGLYVSNSTSFSNPSNLRIYYKHFNQRGDPLIPIREDGILGPVLQFVNTDLSTAEWVGSVLLLVPRYYPTPTVSFIDPLFIDCPLYGQPTEIGGFKESVFIRYDIRIPLHYDHEKTIIYCINSSQTKYNFNIPSQTTQWRWNFWSCNGWSLNVTDKAKSELGGNDVVWEDLLEKHKKVPFHVQIGGGDQLYCDLLWKDPVWDTFYSAKEKAAKKSFPFSDDMAAFANEFFFVHYVVNFFYTSKFTQAIATIPVSFIIDDHDIFDGWGSYPDYLHNSNVFQCLKTIAFKNFLLFQLQTNHELSRNHGYFGHEGYSWLKYFGPKISILGADTRFERNLEYVISEKTYDEIFNRLRQLPASVKHLHVITGVPIIYPRLTVVENTLSLMSKYSVTKFSIFQKDGALATISNQFGEPELLDDLNDHWTADIHKKERANFVIRLQEVSRIQRIRVSFVAGDVHCAGAGRFATDVGKMLPENDYRFMPQIISSAVMNVPPPNAVIRMAHYSAKKYMLDSYTNEEMYTMFEKDVNGKNPPNNNKKLLGRRNFSSFVEDTVSGSILVHIHCQNEANKGTVAYPLTIVPLNMQSNYI
;
A
#
# COMPACT_ATOMS: atom_id res chain seq x y z
N MET A 1 -12.60 22.03 24.39
CA MET A 1 -11.69 21.84 25.53
C MET A 1 -10.33 21.59 24.92
N ASP A 2 -9.41 22.53 25.10
CA ASP A 2 -8.08 22.54 24.49
C ASP A 2 -7.19 21.46 25.12
N PHE A 3 -6.59 20.61 24.29
CA PHE A 3 -5.64 19.58 24.73
C PHE A 3 -4.22 20.17 24.82
N PRO A 4 -3.40 19.79 25.82
CA PRO A 4 -2.11 20.41 26.08
C PRO A 4 -1.04 19.98 25.05
N VAL A 5 -0.36 20.99 24.51
CA VAL A 5 0.88 20.88 23.72
C VAL A 5 2.00 20.40 24.64
N ILE A 6 2.58 19.23 24.34
CA ILE A 6 3.78 18.75 25.03
C ILE A 6 4.97 19.62 24.60
N LYS A 7 5.58 20.30 25.57
CA LYS A 7 6.70 21.23 25.40
C LYS A 7 8.00 20.50 25.04
N HIS A 8 8.77 21.15 24.18
CA HIS A 8 10.18 20.91 23.90
C HIS A 8 11.01 20.80 25.19
N TYR A 9 11.86 19.77 25.28
CA TYR A 9 13.02 19.75 26.17
C TYR A 9 14.28 20.00 25.34
N GLY A 10 15.03 21.03 25.73
CA GLY A 10 16.41 21.25 25.32
C GLY A 10 17.24 21.60 26.55
N GLN A 11 18.42 20.95 26.65
CA GLN A 11 19.72 21.37 27.23
C GLN A 11 19.77 21.91 28.68
N ASP A 12 20.75 21.62 29.54
CA ASP A 12 22.09 21.06 29.38
C ASP A 12 22.68 20.63 30.77
N ASP A 13 23.90 20.07 30.72
CA ASP A 13 24.95 19.95 31.76
C ASP A 13 25.09 18.67 32.61
N GLY A 14 26.07 17.83 32.21
CA GLY A 14 27.27 17.65 33.05
C GLY A 14 27.53 16.29 33.73
N GLN A 15 28.57 15.60 33.21
CA GLN A 15 29.52 14.68 33.87
C GLN A 15 29.41 13.16 33.60
N GLY A 16 30.33 12.70 32.73
CA GLY A 16 31.26 11.59 32.97
C GLY A 16 30.72 10.19 33.26
N SER A 17 30.73 9.31 32.26
CA SER A 17 31.32 7.97 32.41
C SER A 17 31.53 7.29 31.06
N VAL A 18 32.66 6.60 30.98
CA VAL A 18 33.27 5.96 29.80
C VAL A 18 32.55 4.65 29.48
N VAL A 19 32.18 4.43 28.21
CA VAL A 19 31.81 3.11 27.67
C VAL A 19 32.48 2.94 26.29
N PRO A 20 33.05 1.75 25.96
CA PRO A 20 33.95 1.58 24.83
C PRO A 20 33.22 1.52 23.49
N GLY A 21 33.83 2.14 22.47
CA GLY A 21 33.32 2.17 21.11
C GLY A 21 33.32 0.81 20.42
N THR A 22 32.24 0.54 19.68
CA THR A 22 32.22 -0.39 18.55
C THR A 22 32.01 0.45 17.29
N GLY A 23 33.08 0.56 16.50
CA GLY A 23 33.08 1.33 15.27
C GLY A 23 32.24 0.65 14.20
N TYR A 24 31.20 1.32 13.74
CA TYR A 24 30.56 1.01 12.47
C TYR A 24 31.37 1.66 11.36
N GLY A 25 32.19 0.85 10.67
CA GLY A 25 32.86 1.26 9.45
C GLY A 25 31.82 1.55 8.36
N SER A 26 31.72 2.81 7.98
CA SER A 26 31.11 3.26 6.74
C SER A 26 31.93 2.74 5.56
N MET A 27 31.45 1.74 4.85
CA MET A 27 31.88 1.50 3.47
C MET A 27 31.07 2.42 2.56
N GLU A 28 31.59 3.62 2.36
CA GLU A 28 31.37 4.37 1.13
C GLU A 28 32.02 3.58 -0.01
N THR A 29 31.23 3.02 -0.91
CA THR A 29 31.72 2.64 -2.23
C THR A 29 31.74 3.90 -3.09
N PRO A 30 32.91 4.35 -3.58
CA PRO A 30 32.97 5.40 -4.60
C PRO A 30 32.50 4.82 -5.95
N ASP A 31 32.01 5.70 -6.81
CA ASP A 31 31.50 5.45 -8.16
C ASP A 31 30.03 5.03 -8.26
N GLY A 32 29.18 6.05 -8.04
CA GLY A 32 27.85 6.08 -8.61
C GLY A 32 27.90 6.13 -10.14
N LEU A 33 27.21 5.19 -10.78
CA LEU A 33 26.76 5.32 -12.14
C LEU A 33 25.23 5.30 -12.12
N TYR A 34 24.67 6.49 -11.94
CA TYR A 34 23.31 6.79 -12.35
C TYR A 34 23.15 6.36 -13.81
N VAL A 35 22.09 5.60 -14.11
CA VAL A 35 21.66 5.39 -15.49
C VAL A 35 21.37 6.78 -16.07
N SER A 36 22.30 7.26 -16.89
CA SER A 36 22.23 8.57 -17.52
C SER A 36 21.03 8.63 -18.45
N ASN A 37 20.21 9.68 -18.28
CA ASN A 37 19.27 10.15 -19.27
C ASN A 37 19.99 10.44 -20.60
N SER A 38 19.85 9.53 -21.57
CA SER A 38 19.62 9.82 -22.99
C SER A 38 19.84 8.55 -23.80
N THR A 39 18.74 7.94 -24.25
CA THR A 39 18.73 7.20 -25.53
C THR A 39 17.38 7.45 -26.18
N SER A 40 17.42 7.50 -27.51
CA SER A 40 16.27 7.60 -28.43
C SER A 40 15.06 6.81 -27.94
N PHE A 41 13.85 7.32 -28.21
CA PHE A 41 12.55 6.67 -27.91
C PHE A 41 12.56 5.20 -28.35
N SER A 42 13.01 4.32 -27.46
CA SER A 42 12.75 2.90 -27.53
C SER A 42 11.35 2.73 -26.96
N ASN A 43 10.50 1.97 -27.65
CA ASN A 43 9.19 1.64 -27.13
C ASN A 43 9.34 1.13 -25.69
N PRO A 44 8.71 1.74 -24.66
CA PRO A 44 8.88 1.33 -23.27
C PRO A 44 8.55 -0.15 -23.04
N SER A 45 7.72 -0.76 -23.90
CA SER A 45 7.49 -2.21 -23.89
C SER A 45 8.75 -3.04 -24.20
N ASN A 46 9.62 -2.54 -25.10
CA ASN A 46 10.92 -3.15 -25.40
C ASN A 46 11.87 -3.15 -24.20
N LEU A 47 11.60 -2.42 -23.11
CA LEU A 47 12.40 -2.43 -21.89
C LEU A 47 11.97 -3.52 -20.90
N ARG A 48 10.87 -4.23 -21.18
CA ARG A 48 10.31 -5.30 -20.34
C ARG A 48 10.44 -6.68 -20.99
N ILE A 49 11.62 -6.91 -21.57
CA ILE A 49 12.02 -8.20 -22.18
C ILE A 49 12.99 -8.91 -21.23
N TYR A 50 12.72 -10.18 -20.93
CA TYR A 50 13.48 -11.01 -20.00
C TYR A 50 14.96 -11.01 -20.32
N TYR A 51 15.34 -11.26 -21.58
CA TYR A 51 16.75 -11.36 -21.99
C TYR A 51 17.51 -10.02 -22.04
N LYS A 52 16.85 -8.90 -21.68
CA LYS A 52 17.54 -7.63 -21.39
C LYS A 52 17.92 -7.47 -19.92
N HIS A 53 17.38 -8.32 -19.06
CA HIS A 53 17.64 -8.32 -17.61
C HIS A 53 18.31 -9.61 -17.15
N PHE A 54 18.18 -10.71 -17.91
CA PHE A 54 18.75 -12.01 -17.59
C PHE A 54 19.48 -12.62 -18.80
N ASN A 55 20.51 -13.43 -18.55
CA ASN A 55 21.14 -14.23 -19.61
C ASN A 55 20.34 -15.51 -19.91
N GLN A 56 20.81 -16.33 -20.86
CA GLN A 56 20.15 -17.58 -21.26
C GLN A 56 20.07 -18.66 -20.16
N ARG A 57 20.82 -18.51 -19.07
CA ARG A 57 20.77 -19.41 -17.91
C ARG A 57 19.92 -18.86 -16.77
N GLY A 58 19.37 -17.65 -16.93
CA GLY A 58 18.59 -16.97 -15.89
C GLY A 58 19.40 -16.14 -14.90
N ASP A 59 20.71 -15.94 -15.13
CA ASP A 59 21.51 -15.04 -14.29
C ASP A 59 21.17 -13.57 -14.60
N PRO A 60 21.01 -12.69 -13.61
CA PRO A 60 20.77 -11.26 -13.87
C PRO A 60 21.98 -10.63 -14.56
N LEU A 61 21.74 -9.86 -15.62
CA LEU A 61 22.78 -9.13 -16.36
C LEU A 61 23.36 -7.97 -15.54
N ILE A 62 22.57 -7.41 -14.62
CA ILE A 62 22.99 -6.42 -13.64
C ILE A 62 22.78 -7.04 -12.26
N PRO A 63 23.77 -7.75 -11.71
CA PRO A 63 23.63 -8.38 -10.40
C PRO A 63 23.63 -7.32 -9.28
N ILE A 64 22.65 -7.40 -8.38
CA ILE A 64 22.58 -6.59 -7.15
C ILE A 64 23.29 -7.26 -5.96
N ARG A 65 23.62 -8.56 -6.11
CA ARG A 65 24.34 -9.39 -5.16
C ARG A 65 25.42 -10.18 -5.91
N GLU A 66 26.54 -10.44 -5.25
CA GLU A 66 27.67 -11.18 -5.84
C GLU A 66 27.30 -12.61 -6.28
N ASP A 67 26.30 -13.21 -5.65
CA ASP A 67 25.83 -14.57 -5.94
C ASP A 67 24.78 -14.64 -7.07
N GLY A 68 24.41 -13.51 -7.68
CA GLY A 68 23.46 -13.47 -8.80
C GLY A 68 22.00 -13.78 -8.41
N ILE A 69 21.69 -13.82 -7.11
CA ILE A 69 20.31 -13.99 -6.60
C ILE A 69 19.65 -12.61 -6.52
N LEU A 70 18.37 -12.50 -6.90
CA LEU A 70 17.58 -11.30 -6.66
C LEU A 70 16.73 -11.44 -5.39
N GLY A 71 16.53 -10.31 -4.70
CA GLY A 71 15.98 -10.24 -3.35
C GLY A 71 17.06 -9.88 -2.33
N PRO A 72 16.77 -9.99 -1.03
CA PRO A 72 15.56 -10.56 -0.41
C PRO A 72 14.34 -9.62 -0.39
N VAL A 73 13.14 -10.21 -0.38
CA VAL A 73 11.90 -9.53 0.05
C VAL A 73 11.42 -10.17 1.34
N LEU A 74 11.29 -9.38 2.40
CA LEU A 74 10.90 -9.84 3.74
C LEU A 74 9.40 -9.63 3.97
N GLN A 75 8.66 -10.69 4.27
CA GLN A 75 7.23 -10.63 4.53
C GLN A 75 6.91 -10.87 6.01
N PHE A 76 5.99 -10.07 6.53
CA PHE A 76 5.31 -10.37 7.80
C PHE A 76 4.13 -11.31 7.53
N VAL A 77 4.12 -12.49 8.13
CA VAL A 77 3.01 -13.45 7.97
C VAL A 77 2.00 -13.27 9.09
N ASN A 78 2.43 -13.39 10.36
CA ASN A 78 1.55 -13.21 11.52
C ASN A 78 2.37 -13.11 12.83
N THR A 79 1.69 -12.82 13.94
CA THR A 79 2.16 -13.18 15.28
C THR A 79 1.33 -14.33 15.81
N ASP A 80 1.97 -15.44 16.18
CA ASP A 80 1.32 -16.54 16.86
C ASP A 80 1.18 -16.19 18.34
N LEU A 81 -0.02 -15.77 18.75
CA LEU A 81 -0.29 -15.35 20.12
C LEU A 81 -0.24 -16.51 21.13
N SER A 82 -0.31 -17.76 20.66
CA SER A 82 -0.31 -18.94 21.54
C SER A 82 1.10 -19.38 21.93
N THR A 83 2.01 -19.35 20.97
CA THR A 83 3.42 -19.70 21.17
C THR A 83 4.31 -18.47 21.42
N ALA A 84 3.74 -17.26 21.31
CA ALA A 84 4.45 -15.99 21.36
C ALA A 84 5.59 -15.93 20.32
N GLU A 85 5.31 -16.34 19.09
CA GLU A 85 6.28 -16.34 17.99
C GLU A 85 5.93 -15.29 16.94
N TRP A 86 6.96 -14.59 16.45
CA TRP A 86 6.90 -13.84 15.21
C TRP A 86 7.00 -14.82 14.03
N VAL A 87 6.09 -14.71 13.06
CA VAL A 87 6.04 -15.56 11.86
C VAL A 87 6.25 -14.70 10.63
N GLY A 88 7.19 -15.09 9.78
CA GLY A 88 7.49 -14.38 8.54
C GLY A 88 8.10 -15.27 7.49
N SER A 89 8.44 -14.66 6.35
CA SER A 89 9.13 -15.36 5.28
C SER A 89 10.06 -14.43 4.49
N VAL A 90 11.06 -15.02 3.84
CA VAL A 90 11.94 -14.33 2.89
C VAL A 90 11.73 -14.92 1.49
N LEU A 91 11.57 -14.07 0.48
CA LEU A 91 11.50 -14.48 -0.92
C LEU A 91 12.81 -14.18 -1.63
N LEU A 92 13.29 -15.17 -2.38
CA LEU A 92 14.40 -15.05 -3.32
C LEU A 92 13.94 -15.44 -4.73
N LEU A 93 14.49 -14.77 -5.74
CA LEU A 93 14.40 -15.18 -7.13
C LEU A 93 15.77 -15.70 -7.57
N VAL A 94 15.80 -16.97 -7.98
CA VAL A 94 17.02 -17.76 -8.17
C VAL A 94 17.05 -18.33 -9.59
N PRO A 95 18.20 -18.40 -10.27
CA PRO A 95 18.32 -19.15 -11.52
C PRO A 95 18.00 -20.64 -11.30
N ARG A 96 17.21 -21.26 -12.19
CA ARG A 96 16.70 -22.62 -12.03
C ARG A 96 17.80 -23.68 -11.89
N TYR A 97 18.95 -23.47 -12.52
CA TYR A 97 20.09 -24.38 -12.45
C TYR A 97 20.90 -24.26 -11.15
N TYR A 98 20.65 -23.21 -10.36
CA TYR A 98 21.41 -22.90 -9.15
C TYR A 98 20.98 -23.81 -8.00
N PRO A 99 21.90 -24.26 -7.11
CA PRO A 99 21.51 -24.99 -5.92
C PRO A 99 20.62 -24.14 -5.02
N THR A 100 19.66 -24.77 -4.32
CA THR A 100 18.78 -24.08 -3.38
C THR A 100 19.60 -23.30 -2.34
N PRO A 101 19.48 -21.96 -2.30
CA PRO A 101 20.22 -21.14 -1.34
C PRO A 101 19.85 -21.46 0.10
N THR A 102 20.73 -21.15 1.04
CA THR A 102 20.41 -21.19 2.47
C THR A 102 20.10 -19.79 2.98
N VAL A 103 19.11 -19.65 3.87
CA VAL A 103 18.83 -18.41 4.57
C VAL A 103 18.91 -18.67 6.07
N SER A 104 19.89 -18.05 6.72
CA SER A 104 20.10 -18.15 8.16
C SER A 104 19.72 -16.85 8.87
N PHE A 105 19.20 -16.99 10.09
CA PHE A 105 18.76 -15.91 10.96
C PHE A 105 19.48 -16.03 12.31
N ILE A 106 20.01 -14.91 12.79
CA ILE A 106 20.73 -14.80 14.05
C ILE A 106 19.90 -13.90 14.95
N ASP A 107 19.44 -14.49 16.05
CA ASP A 107 18.88 -13.77 17.18
C ASP A 107 20.05 -13.29 18.07
N PRO A 108 20.18 -11.99 18.35
CA PRO A 108 21.28 -11.47 19.18
C PRO A 108 21.27 -12.02 20.61
N LEU A 109 20.15 -12.56 21.09
CA LEU A 109 20.07 -13.22 22.39
C LEU A 109 20.47 -14.71 22.36
N PHE A 110 20.55 -15.30 21.16
CA PHE A 110 20.85 -16.72 20.94
C PHE A 110 21.84 -16.91 19.78
N ILE A 111 22.97 -16.20 19.82
CA ILE A 111 23.95 -16.10 18.72
C ILE A 111 24.49 -17.47 18.30
N ASP A 112 24.70 -18.39 19.24
CA ASP A 112 25.26 -19.72 18.99
C ASP A 112 24.24 -20.70 18.39
N CYS A 113 22.98 -20.29 18.21
CA CYS A 113 21.88 -21.12 17.72
C CYS A 113 21.19 -20.45 16.52
N PRO A 114 21.85 -20.37 15.34
CA PRO A 114 21.24 -19.78 14.16
C PRO A 114 20.01 -20.58 13.73
N LEU A 115 18.94 -19.87 13.38
CA LEU A 115 17.74 -20.44 12.79
C LEU A 115 17.90 -20.50 11.27
N TYR A 116 17.23 -21.45 10.63
CA TYR A 116 17.27 -21.62 9.18
C TYR A 116 15.85 -21.61 8.60
N GLY A 117 15.64 -20.76 7.60
CA GLY A 117 14.38 -20.70 6.89
C GLY A 117 14.12 -21.97 6.09
N GLN A 118 12.87 -22.42 6.05
CA GLN A 118 12.48 -23.64 5.32
C GLN A 118 12.15 -23.31 3.86
N PRO A 119 12.93 -23.79 2.88
CA PRO A 119 12.74 -23.44 1.48
C PRO A 119 11.54 -24.14 0.86
N THR A 120 10.72 -23.40 0.12
CA THR A 120 9.64 -23.92 -0.72
C THR A 120 9.67 -23.20 -2.07
N GLU A 121 9.75 -23.94 -3.18
CA GLU A 121 9.54 -23.37 -4.52
C GLU A 121 8.05 -23.05 -4.69
N ILE A 122 7.72 -21.78 -4.94
CA ILE A 122 6.32 -21.34 -5.08
C ILE A 122 5.93 -21.07 -6.54
N GLY A 123 6.89 -21.09 -7.46
CA GLY A 123 6.66 -20.92 -8.89
C GLY A 123 7.90 -20.47 -9.64
N GLY A 124 7.75 -20.15 -10.92
CA GLY A 124 8.84 -19.65 -11.75
C GLY A 124 8.37 -19.07 -13.09
N PHE A 125 9.30 -18.43 -13.78
CA PHE A 125 9.14 -17.92 -15.13
C PHE A 125 10.46 -18.09 -15.90
N LYS A 126 10.40 -18.78 -17.04
CA LYS A 126 11.60 -19.17 -17.81
C LYS A 126 12.64 -19.84 -16.89
N GLU A 127 13.87 -19.34 -16.91
CA GLU A 127 15.01 -19.84 -16.13
C GLU A 127 15.09 -19.29 -14.70
N SER A 128 14.04 -18.60 -14.21
CA SER A 128 13.99 -18.06 -12.85
C SER A 128 12.93 -18.77 -12.01
N VAL A 129 13.27 -19.11 -10.76
CA VAL A 129 12.38 -19.75 -9.78
C VAL A 129 12.28 -18.92 -8.50
N PHE A 130 11.10 -18.89 -7.92
CA PHE A 130 10.80 -18.22 -6.67
C PHE A 130 10.91 -19.20 -5.51
N ILE A 131 11.78 -18.90 -4.55
CA ILE A 131 11.96 -19.71 -3.35
C ILE A 131 11.58 -18.86 -2.13
N ARG A 132 10.55 -19.33 -1.42
CA ARG A 132 10.09 -18.79 -0.14
C ARG A 132 10.81 -19.51 1.00
N TYR A 133 11.24 -18.79 2.01
CA TYR A 133 11.87 -19.31 3.22
C TYR A 133 11.04 -18.93 4.44
N ASP A 134 10.24 -19.87 4.96
CA ASP A 134 9.43 -19.62 6.17
C ASP A 134 10.28 -19.67 7.44
N ILE A 135 10.00 -18.76 8.38
CA ILE A 135 10.72 -18.63 9.64
C ILE A 135 9.77 -18.29 10.79
N ARG A 136 10.05 -18.88 11.97
CA ARG A 136 9.42 -18.56 13.25
C ARG A 136 10.49 -18.15 14.24
N ILE A 137 10.26 -17.03 14.93
CA ILE A 137 11.22 -16.47 15.90
C ILE A 137 10.48 -16.19 17.20
N PRO A 138 10.86 -16.81 18.33
CA PRO A 138 10.26 -16.52 19.63
C PRO A 138 10.35 -15.03 19.97
N LEU A 139 9.28 -14.42 20.43
CA LEU A 139 9.30 -13.04 20.94
C LEU A 139 9.91 -13.03 22.34
N HIS A 140 10.81 -12.08 22.61
CA HIS A 140 11.22 -11.83 24.00
C HIS A 140 10.03 -11.28 24.80
N TYR A 141 10.05 -11.45 26.12
CA TYR A 141 8.95 -10.98 26.97
C TYR A 141 8.78 -9.44 26.91
N ASP A 142 9.87 -8.70 27.08
CA ASP A 142 9.87 -7.22 27.25
C ASP A 142 10.96 -6.47 26.46
N HIS A 143 11.71 -7.15 25.59
CA HIS A 143 12.78 -6.55 24.80
C HIS A 143 12.54 -6.71 23.30
N GLU A 144 12.57 -5.59 22.59
CA GLU A 144 12.60 -5.59 21.13
C GLU A 144 13.94 -6.18 20.63
N LYS A 145 13.91 -6.88 19.49
CA LYS A 145 15.10 -7.55 18.93
C LYS A 145 15.35 -7.13 17.50
N THR A 146 16.63 -6.95 17.16
CA THR A 146 17.10 -6.81 15.79
C THR A 146 17.63 -8.16 15.31
N ILE A 147 16.89 -8.83 14.43
CA ILE A 147 17.28 -10.10 13.84
C ILE A 147 18.19 -9.82 12.65
N ILE A 148 19.35 -10.49 12.60
CA ILE A 148 20.27 -10.41 11.46
C ILE A 148 20.03 -11.63 10.59
N TYR A 149 19.97 -11.46 9.27
CA TYR A 149 19.84 -12.60 8.36
C TYR A 149 20.79 -12.51 7.18
N CYS A 150 21.10 -13.68 6.62
CA CYS A 150 22.09 -13.84 5.58
C CYS A 150 21.69 -14.94 4.60
N ILE A 151 22.02 -14.74 3.33
CA ILE A 151 21.80 -15.70 2.24
C ILE A 151 23.16 -16.32 1.89
N ASN A 152 23.25 -17.64 1.83
CA ASN A 152 24.48 -18.40 1.51
C ASN A 152 25.69 -18.03 2.38
N SER A 153 25.48 -17.60 3.62
CA SER A 153 26.54 -17.08 4.49
C SER A 153 27.39 -15.96 3.83
N SER A 154 26.82 -15.21 2.88
CA SER A 154 27.47 -14.10 2.19
C SER A 154 27.97 -12.99 3.14
N GLN A 155 28.87 -12.14 2.65
CA GLN A 155 29.32 -10.95 3.38
C GLN A 155 28.16 -9.96 3.62
N THR A 156 27.26 -9.81 2.65
CA THR A 156 26.05 -8.99 2.81
C THR A 156 25.17 -9.55 3.92
N LYS A 157 24.90 -8.72 4.93
CA LYS A 157 23.97 -8.99 6.03
C LYS A 157 22.80 -8.02 5.95
N TYR A 158 21.61 -8.54 6.18
CA TYR A 158 20.40 -7.76 6.33
C TYR A 158 19.94 -7.84 7.78
N ASN A 159 19.06 -6.93 8.19
CA ASN A 159 18.45 -6.99 9.51
C ASN A 159 17.03 -6.45 9.48
N PHE A 160 16.24 -6.87 10.46
CA PHE A 160 14.90 -6.35 10.72
C PHE A 160 14.58 -6.39 12.21
N ASN A 161 13.61 -5.59 12.62
CA ASN A 161 13.21 -5.47 14.02
C ASN A 161 11.90 -6.23 14.27
N ILE A 162 11.88 -7.04 15.34
CA ILE A 162 10.67 -7.66 15.86
C ILE A 162 10.38 -7.14 17.28
N PRO A 163 9.09 -6.92 17.61
CA PRO A 163 8.73 -6.41 18.93
C PRO A 163 8.93 -7.48 19.99
N SER A 164 8.67 -7.12 21.25
CA SER A 164 8.50 -8.09 22.33
C SER A 164 7.01 -8.44 22.53
N GLN A 165 6.74 -9.31 23.48
CA GLN A 165 5.37 -9.66 23.88
C GLN A 165 4.62 -8.51 24.57
N THR A 166 5.34 -7.56 25.19
CA THR A 166 4.75 -6.51 26.06
C THR A 166 5.06 -5.08 25.62
N THR A 167 5.98 -4.89 24.68
CA THR A 167 6.35 -3.57 24.13
C THR A 167 5.39 -3.12 23.04
N GLN A 168 5.34 -1.80 22.83
CA GLN A 168 4.54 -1.18 21.76
C GLN A 168 4.82 -1.76 20.37
N TRP A 169 3.75 -2.06 19.63
CA TRP A 169 3.84 -2.29 18.20
C TRP A 169 3.97 -0.98 17.42
N ARG A 170 4.69 -1.06 16.30
CA ARG A 170 4.99 0.09 15.42
C ARG A 170 4.96 -0.38 13.98
N TRP A 171 4.14 0.26 13.17
CA TRP A 171 4.00 -0.09 11.77
C TRP A 171 3.79 1.16 10.92
N ASN A 172 3.98 1.03 9.61
CA ASN A 172 3.72 2.11 8.67
C ASN A 172 2.82 1.64 7.52
N PHE A 173 2.21 2.59 6.83
CA PHE A 173 1.40 2.37 5.65
C PHE A 173 1.80 3.36 4.55
N TRP A 174 1.83 2.87 3.32
CA TRP A 174 2.12 3.62 2.11
C TRP A 174 1.40 2.98 0.92
N SER A 175 1.18 3.73 -0.15
CA SER A 175 0.54 3.27 -1.38
C SER A 175 1.07 4.07 -2.57
N CYS A 176 0.77 3.64 -3.81
CA CYS A 176 1.07 4.40 -5.02
C CYS A 176 2.58 4.65 -5.19
N ASN A 177 3.33 3.55 -5.30
CA ASN A 177 4.80 3.50 -5.38
C ASN A 177 5.30 3.44 -6.83
N GLY A 178 4.77 4.32 -7.67
CA GLY A 178 5.20 4.46 -9.06
C GLY A 178 4.76 5.80 -9.65
N TRP A 179 4.97 5.97 -10.95
CA TRP A 179 4.58 7.17 -11.68
C TRP A 179 3.51 6.83 -12.70
N SER A 180 2.42 7.61 -12.72
CA SER A 180 1.45 7.55 -13.81
C SER A 180 2.10 7.89 -15.16
N LEU A 181 1.57 7.31 -16.24
CA LEU A 181 2.12 7.42 -17.60
C LEU A 181 2.30 8.86 -18.11
N ASN A 182 1.45 9.78 -17.65
CA ASN A 182 1.43 11.18 -18.06
C ASN A 182 2.40 12.07 -17.27
N VAL A 183 3.10 11.54 -16.27
CA VAL A 183 4.05 12.31 -15.45
C VAL A 183 5.35 12.55 -16.21
N THR A 184 5.60 13.82 -16.54
CA THR A 184 6.83 14.24 -17.24
C THR A 184 8.07 14.09 -16.36
N ASP A 185 9.24 13.88 -16.97
CA ASP A 185 10.51 13.80 -16.24
C ASP A 185 10.84 15.08 -15.49
N LYS A 186 10.41 16.24 -16.02
CA LYS A 186 10.51 17.52 -15.34
C LYS A 186 9.74 17.50 -14.01
N ALA A 187 8.49 17.04 -14.01
CA ALA A 187 7.69 16.94 -12.78
C ALA A 187 8.31 15.97 -11.77
N LYS A 188 8.87 14.84 -12.24
CA LYS A 188 9.62 13.89 -11.38
C LYS A 188 10.83 14.57 -10.74
N SER A 189 11.61 15.31 -11.52
CA SER A 189 12.78 16.05 -11.03
C SER A 189 12.40 17.15 -10.04
N GLU A 190 11.32 17.89 -10.29
CA GLU A 190 10.81 18.94 -9.39
C GLU A 190 10.34 18.38 -8.04
N LEU A 191 9.90 17.13 -8.00
CA LEU A 191 9.58 16.41 -6.76
C LEU A 191 10.81 15.75 -6.10
N GLY A 192 12.00 15.83 -6.68
CA GLY A 192 13.21 15.20 -6.15
C GLY A 192 13.36 13.73 -6.48
N GLY A 193 12.66 13.23 -7.51
CA GLY A 193 12.75 11.84 -7.97
C GLY A 193 11.95 10.87 -7.09
N ASN A 194 12.34 9.59 -7.12
CA ASN A 194 11.55 8.49 -6.57
C ASN A 194 11.66 8.35 -5.03
N ASP A 195 12.80 8.76 -4.48
CA ASP A 195 13.26 8.24 -3.19
C ASP A 195 12.97 9.16 -1.99
N VAL A 196 12.56 10.42 -2.19
CA VAL A 196 12.49 11.43 -1.10
C VAL A 196 11.70 10.96 0.13
N VAL A 197 10.52 10.37 -0.07
CA VAL A 197 9.67 9.92 1.03
C VAL A 197 10.18 8.60 1.62
N TRP A 198 10.75 7.73 0.79
CA TRP A 198 11.38 6.50 1.23
C TRP A 198 12.64 6.73 2.07
N GLU A 199 13.47 7.70 1.70
CA GLU A 199 14.65 8.12 2.47
C GLU A 199 14.25 8.54 3.88
N ASP A 200 13.23 9.39 3.99
CA ASP A 200 12.72 9.86 5.27
C ASP A 200 12.08 8.73 6.11
N LEU A 201 11.35 7.81 5.47
CA LEU A 201 10.82 6.60 6.12
C LEU A 201 11.95 5.75 6.69
N LEU A 202 12.99 5.48 5.89
CA LEU A 202 14.16 4.68 6.30
C LEU A 202 14.99 5.38 7.38
N GLU A 203 15.15 6.71 7.31
CA GLU A 203 15.80 7.49 8.36
C GLU A 203 15.04 7.41 9.69
N LYS A 204 13.71 7.45 9.65
CA LYS A 204 12.86 7.26 10.84
C LYS A 204 12.95 5.82 11.35
N HIS A 205 12.91 4.82 10.47
CA HIS A 205 13.10 3.41 10.81
C HIS A 205 14.44 3.18 11.52
N LYS A 206 15.53 3.80 11.06
CA LYS A 206 16.84 3.69 11.70
C LYS A 206 16.86 4.24 13.13
N LYS A 207 16.05 5.25 13.44
CA LYS A 207 15.98 5.88 14.78
C LYS A 207 15.01 5.15 15.70
N VAL A 208 13.83 4.81 15.19
CA VAL A 208 12.76 4.13 15.90
C VAL A 208 12.18 3.07 14.95
N PRO A 209 12.63 1.81 15.05
CA PRO A 209 12.31 0.79 14.06
C PRO A 209 10.81 0.54 13.93
N PHE A 210 10.34 0.47 12.69
CA PHE A 210 9.07 -0.14 12.35
C PHE A 210 9.21 -1.66 12.38
N HIS A 211 8.21 -2.35 12.92
CA HIS A 211 8.17 -3.81 12.94
C HIS A 211 7.56 -4.38 11.67
N VAL A 212 6.63 -3.65 11.05
CA VAL A 212 5.90 -4.06 9.86
C VAL A 212 5.58 -2.85 8.98
N GLN A 213 5.57 -3.04 7.67
CA GLN A 213 5.02 -2.10 6.68
C GLN A 213 3.78 -2.70 6.03
N ILE A 214 2.80 -1.86 5.69
CA ILE A 214 1.65 -2.24 4.89
C ILE A 214 1.74 -1.53 3.55
N GLY A 215 1.88 -2.30 2.47
CA GLY A 215 1.77 -1.80 1.11
C GLY A 215 0.31 -1.79 0.69
N GLY A 216 -0.26 -0.60 0.52
CA GLY A 216 -1.66 -0.34 0.27
C GLY A 216 -2.14 -0.51 -1.16
N GLY A 217 -1.31 -1.09 -2.04
CA GLY A 217 -1.58 -1.25 -3.47
C GLY A 217 -0.93 -0.17 -4.34
N ASP A 218 -1.03 -0.37 -5.66
CA ASP A 218 -0.38 0.43 -6.70
C ASP A 218 1.15 0.41 -6.58
N GLN A 219 1.74 -0.78 -6.55
CA GLN A 219 3.18 -0.91 -6.34
C GLN A 219 3.97 -0.86 -7.65
N LEU A 220 3.28 -0.91 -8.78
CA LEU A 220 3.89 -1.10 -10.09
C LEU A 220 3.53 -0.04 -11.14
N TYR A 221 2.25 0.34 -11.25
CA TYR A 221 1.74 1.08 -12.42
C TYR A 221 1.96 0.30 -13.73
N CYS A 222 1.27 -0.84 -13.81
CA CYS A 222 1.31 -1.77 -14.93
C CYS A 222 0.71 -1.22 -16.24
N ASP A 223 0.18 0.01 -16.24
CA ASP A 223 -0.52 0.63 -17.38
C ASP A 223 0.34 0.73 -18.64
N LEU A 224 1.66 0.75 -18.47
CA LEU A 224 2.64 0.65 -19.56
C LEU A 224 2.42 -0.57 -20.45
N LEU A 225 1.74 -1.62 -19.97
CA LEU A 225 1.41 -2.82 -20.74
C LEU A 225 0.68 -2.45 -22.03
N TRP A 226 -0.21 -1.47 -21.97
CA TRP A 226 -1.10 -1.06 -23.06
C TRP A 226 -0.39 -0.29 -24.18
N LYS A 227 0.89 0.07 -23.99
CA LYS A 227 1.70 0.77 -25.01
C LYS A 227 2.33 -0.15 -26.04
N ASP A 228 2.22 -1.47 -25.86
CA ASP A 228 2.76 -2.41 -26.82
C ASP A 228 1.83 -2.60 -28.05
N PRO A 229 2.39 -2.64 -29.28
CA PRO A 229 1.61 -2.86 -30.51
C PRO A 229 0.82 -4.18 -30.56
N VAL A 230 1.11 -5.15 -29.70
CA VAL A 230 0.34 -6.41 -29.61
C VAL A 230 -1.16 -6.16 -29.39
N TRP A 231 -1.53 -5.02 -28.81
CA TRP A 231 -2.91 -4.63 -28.53
C TRP A 231 -3.63 -3.92 -29.69
N ASP A 232 -2.94 -3.54 -30.78
CA ASP A 232 -3.49 -2.72 -31.87
C ASP A 232 -4.75 -3.33 -32.50
N THR A 233 -4.76 -4.65 -32.65
CA THR A 233 -5.90 -5.40 -33.21
C THR A 233 -7.10 -5.40 -32.27
N PHE A 234 -6.86 -5.46 -30.95
CA PHE A 234 -7.90 -5.35 -29.93
C PHE A 234 -8.49 -3.94 -29.88
N TYR A 235 -7.65 -2.90 -29.96
CA TYR A 235 -8.12 -1.50 -30.02
C TYR A 235 -8.97 -1.24 -31.26
N SER A 236 -8.64 -1.88 -32.38
CA SER A 236 -9.36 -1.73 -33.65
C SER A 236 -10.74 -2.36 -33.65
N ALA A 237 -11.05 -3.26 -32.71
CA ALA A 237 -12.39 -3.86 -32.57
C ALA A 237 -13.38 -2.81 -32.05
N LYS A 238 -14.30 -2.34 -32.90
CA LYS A 238 -15.25 -1.26 -32.55
C LYS A 238 -16.48 -1.74 -31.79
N GLU A 239 -17.01 -2.90 -32.15
CA GLU A 239 -18.27 -3.40 -31.59
C GLU A 239 -18.06 -4.01 -30.20
N LYS A 240 -18.98 -3.71 -29.26
CA LYS A 240 -18.92 -4.24 -27.89
C LYS A 240 -18.88 -5.77 -27.86
N ALA A 241 -19.66 -6.42 -28.73
CA ALA A 241 -19.65 -7.87 -28.87
C ALA A 241 -18.29 -8.39 -29.36
N ALA A 242 -17.68 -7.71 -30.33
CA ALA A 242 -16.37 -8.06 -30.85
C ALA A 242 -15.26 -7.89 -29.81
N LYS A 243 -15.31 -6.84 -28.98
CA LYS A 243 -14.38 -6.67 -27.84
C LYS A 243 -14.56 -7.76 -26.79
N LYS A 244 -15.81 -8.07 -26.43
CA LYS A 244 -16.13 -9.11 -25.43
C LYS A 244 -15.56 -10.47 -25.83
N SER A 245 -15.77 -10.87 -27.08
CA SER A 245 -15.31 -12.17 -27.59
C SER A 245 -13.93 -12.13 -28.25
N PHE A 246 -13.19 -11.01 -28.16
CA PHE A 246 -11.89 -10.89 -28.83
C PHE A 246 -10.95 -11.99 -28.31
N PRO A 247 -10.31 -12.79 -29.18
CA PRO A 247 -9.46 -13.89 -28.73
C PRO A 247 -8.17 -13.35 -28.08
N PHE A 248 -7.78 -13.92 -26.95
CA PHE A 248 -6.47 -13.66 -26.36
C PHE A 248 -5.43 -14.53 -27.08
N SER A 249 -4.66 -13.92 -27.98
CA SER A 249 -3.70 -14.63 -28.84
C SER A 249 -2.47 -15.11 -28.07
N ASP A 250 -1.73 -16.06 -28.64
CA ASP A 250 -0.47 -16.56 -28.07
C ASP A 250 0.58 -15.44 -27.95
N ASP A 251 0.61 -14.48 -28.89
CA ASP A 251 1.50 -13.32 -28.85
C ASP A 251 1.14 -12.39 -27.67
N MET A 252 -0.15 -12.12 -27.44
CA MET A 252 -0.62 -11.37 -26.28
C MET A 252 -0.27 -12.09 -24.97
N ALA A 253 -0.43 -13.41 -24.92
CA ALA A 253 -0.10 -14.21 -23.76
C ALA A 253 1.41 -14.19 -23.46
N ALA A 254 2.25 -14.38 -24.49
CA ALA A 254 3.70 -14.33 -24.36
C ALA A 254 4.17 -12.95 -23.88
N PHE A 255 3.66 -11.87 -24.51
CA PHE A 255 3.95 -10.50 -24.10
C PHE A 255 3.53 -10.24 -22.66
N ALA A 256 2.28 -10.52 -22.29
CA ALA A 256 1.77 -10.19 -20.96
C ALA A 256 2.51 -10.94 -19.85
N ASN A 257 2.77 -12.24 -20.01
CA ASN A 257 3.52 -13.02 -19.02
C ASN A 257 4.94 -12.46 -18.81
N GLU A 258 5.61 -12.09 -19.90
CA GLU A 258 6.96 -11.51 -19.84
C GLU A 258 6.94 -10.10 -19.25
N PHE A 259 5.99 -9.26 -19.66
CA PHE A 259 5.80 -7.92 -19.15
C PHE A 259 5.65 -7.91 -17.63
N PHE A 260 4.65 -8.63 -17.08
CA PHE A 260 4.38 -8.58 -15.63
C PHE A 260 5.58 -9.08 -14.83
N PHE A 261 6.19 -10.19 -15.24
CA PHE A 261 7.37 -10.73 -14.55
C PHE A 261 8.53 -9.73 -14.52
N VAL A 262 8.91 -9.19 -15.70
CA VAL A 262 10.05 -8.27 -15.79
C VAL A 262 9.72 -6.92 -15.13
N HIS A 263 8.47 -6.48 -15.20
CA HIS A 263 8.03 -5.24 -14.57
C HIS A 263 8.11 -5.34 -13.04
N TYR A 264 7.73 -6.47 -12.44
CA TYR A 264 7.97 -6.74 -11.03
C TYR A 264 9.47 -6.79 -10.71
N VAL A 265 10.28 -7.51 -11.49
CA VAL A 265 11.75 -7.60 -11.28
C VAL A 265 12.38 -6.22 -11.21
N VAL A 266 12.08 -5.35 -12.18
CA VAL A 266 12.60 -3.98 -12.23
C VAL A 266 12.17 -3.19 -11.00
N ASN A 267 10.88 -3.21 -10.66
CA ASN A 267 10.37 -2.36 -9.58
C ASN A 267 10.75 -2.86 -8.17
N PHE A 268 10.87 -4.18 -7.95
CA PHE A 268 11.16 -4.73 -6.62
C PHE A 268 12.66 -4.85 -6.34
N PHE A 269 13.48 -5.11 -7.35
CA PHE A 269 14.90 -5.39 -7.16
C PHE A 269 15.84 -4.27 -7.63
N TYR A 270 15.34 -3.31 -8.40
CA TYR A 270 16.16 -2.21 -8.93
C TYR A 270 15.65 -0.81 -8.55
N THR A 271 14.68 -0.70 -7.62
CA THR A 271 14.17 0.59 -7.10
C THR A 271 14.84 0.93 -5.77
N SER A 272 16.04 1.49 -5.86
CA SER A 272 16.83 2.14 -4.78
C SER A 272 16.29 1.97 -3.35
N LYS A 273 15.50 2.92 -2.82
CA LYS A 273 15.11 2.92 -1.39
C LYS A 273 13.93 1.99 -1.08
N PHE A 274 13.05 1.76 -2.04
CA PHE A 274 11.97 0.78 -1.88
C PHE A 274 12.54 -0.65 -1.71
N THR A 275 13.49 -1.05 -2.56
CA THR A 275 14.19 -2.34 -2.44
C THR A 275 14.88 -2.48 -1.08
N GLN A 276 15.51 -1.42 -0.59
CA GLN A 276 16.08 -1.42 0.76
C GLN A 276 15.02 -1.63 1.84
N ALA A 277 13.88 -0.92 1.76
CA ALA A 277 12.82 -0.98 2.75
C ALA A 277 12.19 -2.38 2.86
N ILE A 278 11.90 -3.04 1.73
CA ILE A 278 11.31 -4.39 1.74
C ILE A 278 12.31 -5.50 2.12
N ALA A 279 13.62 -5.20 2.10
CA ALA A 279 14.65 -6.10 2.60
C ALA A 279 14.87 -5.96 4.12
N THR A 280 14.57 -4.80 4.71
CA THR A 280 14.87 -4.55 6.14
C THR A 280 13.65 -4.36 7.03
N ILE A 281 12.46 -4.19 6.46
CA ILE A 281 11.22 -4.02 7.21
C ILE A 281 10.17 -4.99 6.65
N PRO A 282 9.69 -5.97 7.45
CA PRO A 282 8.70 -6.94 7.01
C PRO A 282 7.45 -6.28 6.42
N VAL A 283 7.02 -6.69 5.23
CA VAL A 283 5.87 -6.08 4.55
C VAL A 283 4.68 -7.03 4.44
N SER A 284 3.47 -6.48 4.48
CA SER A 284 2.21 -7.14 4.09
C SER A 284 1.50 -6.28 3.05
N PHE A 285 1.24 -6.84 1.88
CA PHE A 285 0.61 -6.13 0.76
C PHE A 285 -0.89 -6.41 0.68
N ILE A 286 -1.63 -5.43 0.18
CA ILE A 286 -2.89 -5.64 -0.54
C ILE A 286 -2.68 -5.23 -2.00
N ILE A 287 -3.56 -5.70 -2.88
CA ILE A 287 -3.54 -5.33 -4.31
C ILE A 287 -4.41 -4.10 -4.55
N ASP A 288 -4.04 -3.28 -5.52
CA ASP A 288 -4.92 -2.27 -6.11
C ASP A 288 -4.86 -2.32 -7.66
N ASP A 289 -5.63 -1.51 -8.37
CA ASP A 289 -5.82 -1.68 -9.82
C ASP A 289 -4.56 -1.47 -10.63
N HIS A 290 -3.69 -0.52 -10.30
CA HIS A 290 -2.44 -0.31 -11.04
C HIS A 290 -1.41 -1.44 -10.86
N ASP A 291 -1.64 -2.42 -9.99
CA ASP A 291 -0.90 -3.69 -9.98
C ASP A 291 -1.35 -4.63 -11.12
N ILE A 292 -2.53 -4.38 -11.69
CA ILE A 292 -3.14 -5.08 -12.84
C ILE A 292 -3.08 -4.15 -14.07
N PHE A 293 -3.94 -3.14 -14.09
CA PHE A 293 -3.96 -1.94 -14.91
C PHE A 293 -5.08 -1.00 -14.42
N ASP A 294 -4.91 0.29 -14.67
CA ASP A 294 -5.84 1.39 -14.37
C ASP A 294 -7.33 1.06 -14.63
N GLY A 295 -8.18 1.27 -13.61
CA GLY A 295 -9.62 1.06 -13.65
C GLY A 295 -10.08 -0.40 -13.49
N TRP A 296 -9.19 -1.35 -13.18
CA TRP A 296 -9.58 -2.76 -13.03
C TRP A 296 -10.73 -2.93 -12.02
N GLY A 297 -11.86 -3.44 -12.52
CA GLY A 297 -13.09 -3.64 -11.73
C GLY A 297 -14.16 -2.56 -11.92
N SER A 298 -13.83 -1.47 -12.63
CA SER A 298 -14.70 -0.30 -12.87
C SER A 298 -15.17 -0.19 -14.33
N TYR A 299 -14.71 -1.09 -15.21
CA TYR A 299 -15.15 -1.22 -16.60
C TYR A 299 -16.54 -1.88 -16.76
N PRO A 300 -17.29 -1.52 -17.83
CA PRO A 300 -18.53 -2.21 -18.20
C PRO A 300 -18.36 -3.71 -18.44
N ASP A 301 -19.43 -4.49 -18.21
CA ASP A 301 -19.45 -5.96 -18.33
C ASP A 301 -18.76 -6.50 -19.59
N TYR A 302 -19.01 -5.88 -20.75
CA TYR A 302 -18.48 -6.38 -22.01
C TYR A 302 -16.95 -6.26 -22.14
N LEU A 303 -16.32 -5.31 -21.44
CA LEU A 303 -14.87 -5.19 -21.32
C LEU A 303 -14.37 -6.02 -20.15
N HIS A 304 -14.96 -5.83 -18.97
CA HIS A 304 -14.54 -6.50 -17.74
C HIS A 304 -14.52 -8.03 -17.92
N ASN A 305 -15.59 -8.59 -18.48
CA ASN A 305 -15.72 -10.03 -18.75
C ASN A 305 -15.25 -10.42 -20.16
N SER A 306 -14.45 -9.59 -20.84
CA SER A 306 -13.82 -9.99 -22.11
C SER A 306 -12.69 -10.99 -21.89
N ASN A 307 -12.40 -11.82 -22.90
CA ASN A 307 -11.29 -12.78 -22.80
C ASN A 307 -9.95 -12.08 -22.50
N VAL A 308 -9.70 -10.92 -23.15
CA VAL A 308 -8.46 -10.17 -22.96
C VAL A 308 -8.30 -9.72 -21.50
N PHE A 309 -9.34 -9.11 -20.92
CA PHE A 309 -9.29 -8.59 -19.54
C PHE A 309 -9.15 -9.72 -18.52
N GLN A 310 -9.91 -10.82 -18.67
CA GLN A 310 -9.84 -11.95 -17.74
C GLN A 310 -8.52 -12.72 -17.84
N CYS A 311 -7.92 -12.83 -19.03
CA CYS A 311 -6.58 -13.39 -19.18
C CYS A 311 -5.52 -12.49 -18.52
N LEU A 312 -5.61 -11.16 -18.71
CA LEU A 312 -4.71 -10.20 -18.05
C LEU A 312 -4.82 -10.26 -16.52
N LYS A 313 -6.04 -10.29 -15.97
CA LYS A 313 -6.30 -10.52 -14.54
C LYS A 313 -5.55 -11.75 -14.04
N THR A 314 -5.68 -12.87 -14.72
CA THR A 314 -5.06 -14.14 -14.32
C THR A 314 -3.53 -14.02 -14.25
N ILE A 315 -2.91 -13.38 -15.26
CA ILE A 315 -1.45 -13.19 -15.31
C ILE A 315 -0.99 -12.19 -14.25
N ALA A 316 -1.72 -11.09 -14.05
CA ALA A 316 -1.41 -10.08 -13.03
C ALA A 316 -1.48 -10.70 -11.63
N PHE A 317 -2.57 -11.39 -11.30
CA PHE A 317 -2.73 -12.04 -10.00
C PHE A 317 -1.69 -13.13 -9.76
N LYS A 318 -1.32 -13.93 -10.78
CA LYS A 318 -0.21 -14.88 -10.66
C LYS A 318 1.07 -14.19 -10.17
N ASN A 319 1.41 -13.03 -10.74
CA ASN A 319 2.61 -12.30 -10.34
C ASN A 319 2.45 -11.60 -8.98
N PHE A 320 1.28 -11.02 -8.68
CA PHE A 320 0.96 -10.49 -7.35
C PHE A 320 1.14 -11.55 -6.26
N LEU A 321 0.62 -12.76 -6.47
CA LEU A 321 0.77 -13.87 -5.53
C LEU A 321 2.25 -14.20 -5.29
N LEU A 322 3.05 -14.29 -6.36
CA LEU A 322 4.47 -14.65 -6.27
C LEU A 322 5.32 -13.55 -5.60
N PHE A 323 5.24 -12.31 -6.08
CA PHE A 323 6.12 -11.22 -5.64
C PHE A 323 5.67 -10.55 -4.35
N GLN A 324 4.37 -10.29 -4.19
CA GLN A 324 3.85 -9.53 -3.05
C GLN A 324 3.36 -10.46 -1.92
N LEU A 325 2.66 -11.54 -2.25
CA LEU A 325 2.13 -12.46 -1.24
C LEU A 325 3.04 -13.67 -0.93
N GLN A 326 4.16 -13.83 -1.66
CA GLN A 326 5.10 -14.94 -1.51
C GLN A 326 4.40 -16.31 -1.55
N THR A 327 3.40 -16.47 -2.41
CA THR A 327 2.59 -17.70 -2.54
C THR A 327 2.23 -17.97 -3.99
N ASN A 328 1.51 -19.05 -4.22
CA ASN A 328 0.72 -19.27 -5.42
C ASN A 328 -0.74 -19.59 -5.04
N HIS A 329 -1.59 -19.83 -6.04
CA HIS A 329 -3.01 -20.12 -5.82
C HIS A 329 -3.22 -21.33 -4.91
N GLU A 330 -2.50 -22.42 -5.17
CA GLU A 330 -2.61 -23.70 -4.45
C GLU A 330 -2.21 -23.59 -2.97
N LEU A 331 -1.15 -22.83 -2.68
CA LEU A 331 -0.62 -22.66 -1.34
C LEU A 331 -1.26 -21.50 -0.57
N SER A 332 -1.99 -20.60 -1.24
CA SER A 332 -2.49 -19.35 -0.65
C SER A 332 -3.30 -19.57 0.64
N ARG A 333 -4.17 -20.58 0.65
CA ARG A 333 -5.00 -20.90 1.82
C ARG A 333 -4.16 -21.43 3.00
N ASN A 334 -3.13 -22.24 2.73
CA ASN A 334 -2.19 -22.73 3.74
C ASN A 334 -1.33 -21.59 4.32
N HIS A 335 -1.01 -20.59 3.50
CA HIS A 335 -0.30 -19.39 3.93
C HIS A 335 -1.20 -18.35 4.62
N GLY A 336 -2.48 -18.66 4.86
CA GLY A 336 -3.39 -17.84 5.66
C GLY A 336 -4.19 -16.79 4.87
N TYR A 337 -4.12 -16.79 3.54
CA TYR A 337 -4.99 -15.96 2.70
C TYR A 337 -6.38 -16.60 2.55
N PHE A 338 -7.42 -15.79 2.45
CA PHE A 338 -8.80 -16.27 2.40
C PHE A 338 -9.72 -15.39 1.54
N GLY A 339 -10.95 -15.86 1.37
CA GLY A 339 -11.95 -15.32 0.44
C GLY A 339 -12.51 -16.46 -0.41
N HIS A 340 -13.68 -16.23 -1.02
CA HIS A 340 -14.28 -17.21 -1.92
C HIS A 340 -13.32 -17.52 -3.07
N GLU A 341 -12.83 -16.48 -3.74
CA GLU A 341 -11.78 -16.59 -4.74
C GLU A 341 -10.60 -15.63 -4.52
N GLY A 342 -10.81 -14.51 -3.81
CA GLY A 342 -9.76 -13.53 -3.51
C GLY A 342 -8.73 -13.95 -2.45
N TYR A 343 -7.88 -12.99 -2.06
CA TYR A 343 -6.70 -13.21 -1.21
C TYR A 343 -6.60 -12.20 -0.05
N SER A 344 -7.71 -12.00 0.66
CA SER A 344 -7.72 -11.21 1.89
C SER A 344 -6.89 -11.89 2.98
N TRP A 345 -6.44 -11.14 3.98
CA TRP A 345 -5.69 -11.66 5.14
C TRP A 345 -6.07 -10.96 6.43
N LEU A 346 -5.93 -11.65 7.56
CA LEU A 346 -6.19 -11.13 8.90
C LEU A 346 -5.02 -11.50 9.80
N LYS A 347 -4.30 -10.50 10.29
CA LYS A 347 -3.02 -10.68 11.00
C LYS A 347 -3.05 -10.03 12.39
N TYR A 348 -2.27 -10.57 13.32
CA TYR A 348 -2.11 -10.06 14.68
C TYR A 348 -0.80 -9.30 14.82
N PHE A 349 -0.91 -8.07 15.31
CA PHE A 349 0.19 -7.16 15.62
C PHE A 349 0.26 -7.10 17.14
N GLY A 350 0.70 -8.21 17.73
CA GLY A 350 0.58 -8.45 19.17
C GLY A 350 -0.85 -8.72 19.61
N PRO A 351 -1.09 -8.79 20.93
CA PRO A 351 -2.38 -9.24 21.47
C PRO A 351 -3.49 -8.19 21.37
N LYS A 352 -3.16 -6.91 21.12
CA LYS A 352 -4.10 -5.78 21.17
C LYS A 352 -4.55 -5.29 19.79
N ILE A 353 -3.80 -5.58 18.74
CA ILE A 353 -4.03 -5.03 17.40
C ILE A 353 -4.22 -6.17 16.41
N SER A 354 -5.28 -6.10 15.61
CA SER A 354 -5.46 -6.93 14.43
C SER A 354 -5.65 -6.06 13.20
N ILE A 355 -5.13 -6.52 12.06
CA ILE A 355 -5.25 -5.83 10.78
C ILE A 355 -5.86 -6.78 9.75
N LEU A 356 -6.93 -6.33 9.11
CA LEU A 356 -7.57 -6.96 7.95
C LEU A 356 -7.06 -6.25 6.69
N GLY A 357 -6.29 -6.95 5.85
CA GLY A 357 -6.06 -6.53 4.48
C GLY A 357 -7.14 -7.11 3.58
N ALA A 358 -8.04 -6.26 3.08
CA ALA A 358 -9.12 -6.70 2.20
C ALA A 358 -8.66 -6.70 0.75
N ASP A 359 -8.88 -7.81 0.05
CA ASP A 359 -8.76 -7.87 -1.40
C ASP A 359 -10.02 -7.27 -2.03
N THR A 360 -9.86 -6.11 -2.63
CA THR A 360 -10.93 -5.35 -3.29
C THR A 360 -10.83 -5.38 -4.81
N ARG A 361 -10.01 -6.26 -5.40
CA ARG A 361 -9.78 -6.31 -6.86
C ARG A 361 -10.04 -7.67 -7.48
N PHE A 362 -9.84 -8.78 -6.78
CA PHE A 362 -10.00 -10.11 -7.40
C PHE A 362 -11.45 -10.39 -7.80
N GLU A 363 -12.39 -10.14 -6.89
CA GLU A 363 -13.81 -10.44 -7.11
C GLU A 363 -14.61 -9.22 -7.58
N ARG A 364 -13.95 -8.05 -7.70
CA ARG A 364 -14.57 -6.77 -8.03
C ARG A 364 -15.13 -6.73 -9.44
N ASN A 365 -16.34 -6.18 -9.56
CA ASN A 365 -16.95 -5.69 -10.78
C ASN A 365 -17.85 -4.47 -10.45
N LEU A 366 -18.60 -3.96 -11.43
CA LEU A 366 -19.50 -2.82 -11.23
C LEU A 366 -20.64 -3.05 -10.22
N GLU A 367 -21.06 -4.30 -10.00
CA GLU A 367 -22.15 -4.63 -9.06
C GLU A 367 -21.64 -4.73 -7.62
N TYR A 368 -20.46 -5.32 -7.41
CA TYR A 368 -19.88 -5.50 -6.09
C TYR A 368 -18.35 -5.40 -6.10
N VAL A 369 -17.78 -4.77 -5.07
CA VAL A 369 -16.33 -4.69 -4.84
C VAL A 369 -15.81 -5.98 -4.20
N ILE A 370 -16.54 -6.53 -3.24
CA ILE A 370 -16.25 -7.80 -2.57
C ILE A 370 -17.49 -8.68 -2.66
N SER A 371 -17.32 -9.95 -3.00
CA SER A 371 -18.45 -10.88 -3.08
C SER A 371 -19.08 -11.13 -1.70
N GLU A 372 -20.38 -11.41 -1.68
CA GLU A 372 -21.11 -11.73 -0.44
C GLU A 372 -20.48 -12.91 0.32
N LYS A 373 -20.01 -13.93 -0.40
CA LYS A 373 -19.32 -15.09 0.17
C LYS A 373 -18.01 -14.69 0.86
N THR A 374 -17.22 -13.80 0.26
CA THR A 374 -15.99 -13.29 0.87
C THR A 374 -16.30 -12.40 2.08
N TYR A 375 -17.36 -11.59 2.03
CA TYR A 375 -17.81 -10.88 3.22
C TYR A 375 -18.16 -11.82 4.37
N ASP A 376 -18.89 -12.91 4.10
CA ASP A 376 -19.23 -13.88 5.14
C ASP A 376 -18.00 -14.52 5.76
N GLU A 377 -17.00 -14.86 4.96
CA GLU A 377 -15.69 -15.31 5.45
C GLU A 377 -14.96 -14.27 6.30
N ILE A 378 -14.93 -13.01 5.87
CA ILE A 378 -14.34 -11.90 6.64
C ILE A 378 -15.03 -11.81 7.99
N PHE A 379 -16.36 -11.66 8.00
CA PHE A 379 -17.09 -11.41 9.23
C PHE A 379 -17.17 -12.63 10.16
N ASN A 380 -17.09 -13.85 9.62
CA ASN A 380 -16.90 -15.06 10.43
C ASN A 380 -15.58 -15.01 11.21
N ARG A 381 -14.48 -14.63 10.55
CA ARG A 381 -13.16 -14.49 11.18
C ARG A 381 -13.13 -13.33 12.17
N LEU A 382 -13.69 -12.17 11.82
CA LEU A 382 -13.75 -11.02 12.72
C LEU A 382 -14.51 -11.35 14.02
N ARG A 383 -15.64 -12.07 13.94
CA ARG A 383 -16.39 -12.53 15.13
C ARG A 383 -15.62 -13.47 16.04
N GLN A 384 -14.53 -14.06 15.57
CA GLN A 384 -13.66 -14.97 16.32
C GLN A 384 -12.40 -14.31 16.86
N LEU A 385 -12.22 -13.00 16.65
CA LEU A 385 -11.07 -12.26 17.20
C LEU A 385 -10.97 -12.45 18.72
N PRO A 386 -9.75 -12.68 19.27
CA PRO A 386 -9.55 -12.81 20.70
C PRO A 386 -10.01 -11.57 21.47
N ALA A 387 -10.56 -11.75 22.68
CA ALA A 387 -11.00 -10.64 23.54
C ALA A 387 -9.88 -9.67 23.95
N SER A 388 -8.61 -10.09 23.79
CA SER A 388 -7.44 -9.25 24.01
C SER A 388 -7.33 -8.12 22.98
N VAL A 389 -7.83 -8.34 21.75
CA VAL A 389 -7.81 -7.35 20.67
C VAL A 389 -8.67 -6.15 21.06
N LYS A 390 -8.12 -4.95 20.87
CA LYS A 390 -8.78 -3.66 21.15
C LYS A 390 -8.88 -2.77 19.93
N HIS A 391 -8.03 -3.00 18.92
CA HIS A 391 -8.06 -2.30 17.65
C HIS A 391 -8.13 -3.27 16.48
N LEU A 392 -9.04 -2.98 15.55
CA LEU A 392 -9.10 -3.58 14.22
C LEU A 392 -8.85 -2.48 13.19
N HIS A 393 -7.76 -2.59 12.44
CA HIS A 393 -7.52 -1.75 11.27
C HIS A 393 -7.96 -2.51 10.01
N VAL A 394 -8.79 -1.87 9.19
CA VAL A 394 -9.24 -2.39 7.90
C VAL A 394 -8.51 -1.64 6.81
N ILE A 395 -7.71 -2.36 6.02
CA ILE A 395 -6.92 -1.80 4.92
C ILE A 395 -7.65 -2.07 3.61
N THR A 396 -7.88 -1.02 2.83
CA THR A 396 -8.43 -1.06 1.47
C THR A 396 -7.56 -0.21 0.55
N GLY A 397 -7.50 -0.55 -0.75
CA GLY A 397 -6.75 0.27 -1.73
C GLY A 397 -7.37 1.67 -1.81
N VAL A 398 -8.67 1.71 -2.08
CA VAL A 398 -9.44 2.95 -2.18
C VAL A 398 -10.09 3.36 -0.85
N PRO A 399 -10.10 4.66 -0.47
CA PRO A 399 -10.73 5.16 0.75
C PRO A 399 -12.24 4.90 0.85
N ILE A 400 -12.69 4.36 2.00
CA ILE A 400 -14.12 4.21 2.32
C ILE A 400 -14.78 5.58 2.54
N ILE A 401 -14.09 6.47 3.27
CA ILE A 401 -14.52 7.84 3.56
C ILE A 401 -13.77 8.79 2.63
N TYR A 402 -14.46 9.39 1.67
CA TYR A 402 -13.85 10.34 0.74
C TYR A 402 -14.87 11.36 0.24
N PRO A 403 -14.45 12.56 -0.18
CA PRO A 403 -15.35 13.51 -0.82
C PRO A 403 -15.99 12.92 -2.07
N ARG A 404 -17.24 13.29 -2.36
CA ARG A 404 -18.00 12.72 -3.47
C ARG A 404 -17.48 13.28 -4.80
N LEU A 405 -16.77 12.46 -5.57
CA LEU A 405 -16.19 12.87 -6.85
C LEU A 405 -17.23 13.24 -7.91
N THR A 406 -18.44 12.67 -7.88
CA THR A 406 -19.55 13.09 -8.75
C THR A 406 -19.80 14.61 -8.71
N VAL A 407 -19.63 15.24 -7.54
CA VAL A 407 -19.80 16.68 -7.38
C VAL A 407 -18.61 17.44 -7.99
N VAL A 408 -17.40 16.90 -7.84
CA VAL A 408 -16.17 17.45 -8.42
C VAL A 408 -16.25 17.44 -9.94
N GLU A 409 -16.61 16.29 -10.51
CA GLU A 409 -16.76 16.06 -11.94
C GLU A 409 -17.81 16.94 -12.60
N ASN A 410 -19.02 17.00 -12.04
CA ASN A 410 -20.08 17.86 -12.55
C ASN A 410 -19.66 19.33 -12.54
N THR A 411 -18.94 19.77 -11.50
CA THR A 411 -18.43 21.14 -11.40
C THR A 411 -17.38 21.41 -12.48
N LEU A 412 -16.43 20.49 -12.66
CA LEU A 412 -15.40 20.56 -13.71
C LEU A 412 -15.99 20.62 -15.12
N SER A 413 -16.95 19.73 -15.41
CA SER A 413 -17.65 19.65 -16.69
C SER A 413 -18.45 20.92 -16.99
N LEU A 414 -19.12 21.51 -15.98
CA LEU A 414 -19.81 22.78 -16.14
C LEU A 414 -18.81 23.93 -16.41
N MET A 415 -17.71 24.00 -15.65
CA MET A 415 -16.69 25.04 -15.83
C MET A 415 -16.04 25.00 -17.22
N SER A 416 -15.82 23.80 -17.77
CA SER A 416 -15.27 23.63 -19.12
C SER A 416 -16.29 23.98 -20.20
N LYS A 417 -17.56 23.54 -20.06
CA LYS A 417 -18.64 23.77 -21.04
C LYS A 417 -19.00 25.24 -21.24
N TYR A 418 -18.94 26.06 -20.19
CA TYR A 418 -19.27 27.49 -20.29
C TYR A 418 -18.07 28.39 -20.67
N SER A 419 -16.94 27.81 -21.10
CA SER A 419 -15.79 28.54 -21.65
C SER A 419 -15.36 29.75 -20.81
N VAL A 420 -15.21 29.57 -19.49
CA VAL A 420 -14.49 30.54 -18.63
C VAL A 420 -12.98 30.36 -18.84
N THR A 421 -12.54 30.45 -20.09
CA THR A 421 -11.16 30.25 -20.57
C THR A 421 -10.28 31.50 -20.44
N LYS A 422 -10.73 32.53 -19.70
CA LYS A 422 -9.91 33.72 -19.39
C LYS A 422 -9.01 33.59 -18.16
N PHE A 423 -9.01 32.45 -17.47
CA PHE A 423 -7.95 32.12 -16.52
C PHE A 423 -6.95 31.17 -17.20
N SER A 424 -5.77 31.68 -17.54
CA SER A 424 -4.66 30.94 -18.18
C SER A 424 -4.02 29.85 -17.31
N ILE A 425 -4.69 29.43 -16.23
CA ILE A 425 -4.19 28.47 -15.24
C ILE A 425 -4.37 27.02 -15.72
N PHE A 426 -5.20 26.77 -16.74
CA PHE A 426 -5.58 25.41 -17.14
C PHE A 426 -5.15 24.99 -18.54
N GLN A 427 -4.47 25.86 -19.32
CA GLN A 427 -3.95 25.50 -20.65
C GLN A 427 -2.54 24.91 -20.63
N LYS A 428 -1.76 25.10 -19.56
CA LYS A 428 -0.39 24.57 -19.49
C LYS A 428 -0.28 23.15 -18.95
N ASP A 429 -1.30 22.66 -18.24
CA ASP A 429 -1.23 21.36 -17.53
C ASP A 429 -2.26 20.32 -18.00
N GLY A 430 -2.91 20.51 -19.17
CA GLY A 430 -3.72 19.47 -19.81
C GLY A 430 -4.96 18.95 -19.04
N ALA A 431 -5.32 19.60 -17.93
CA ALA A 431 -6.18 19.03 -16.89
C ALA A 431 -7.70 19.04 -17.16
N LEU A 432 -8.15 19.08 -18.41
CA LEU A 432 -9.58 18.97 -18.73
C LEU A 432 -9.75 18.46 -20.15
N ALA A 433 -9.78 17.14 -20.27
CA ALA A 433 -10.21 16.50 -21.48
C ALA A 433 -11.16 15.37 -21.09
N THR A 434 -12.44 15.53 -21.39
CA THR A 434 -13.38 14.42 -21.47
C THR A 434 -12.97 13.60 -22.71
N ILE A 435 -11.87 12.86 -22.58
CA ILE A 435 -11.34 11.97 -23.59
C ILE A 435 -11.79 10.58 -23.15
N SER A 436 -12.39 9.83 -24.08
CA SER A 436 -12.61 8.41 -23.83
C SER A 436 -11.26 7.77 -23.52
N ASN A 437 -11.20 6.87 -22.53
CA ASN A 437 -10.03 6.04 -22.33
C ASN A 437 -9.69 5.27 -23.63
N GLN A 438 -8.53 4.60 -23.63
CA GLN A 438 -8.04 3.86 -24.80
C GLN A 438 -9.00 2.77 -25.34
N PHE A 439 -10.04 2.42 -24.57
CA PHE A 439 -11.06 1.44 -24.97
C PHE A 439 -12.36 2.07 -25.51
N GLY A 440 -12.47 3.40 -25.50
CA GLY A 440 -13.66 4.12 -25.96
C GLY A 440 -14.71 4.38 -24.87
N GLU A 441 -14.40 4.07 -23.60
CA GLU A 441 -15.27 4.38 -22.46
C GLU A 441 -14.90 5.74 -21.84
N PRO A 442 -15.83 6.48 -21.22
CA PRO A 442 -15.50 7.75 -20.58
C PRO A 442 -14.52 7.54 -19.42
N GLU A 443 -13.31 8.11 -19.49
CA GLU A 443 -12.26 8.03 -18.44
C GLU A 443 -12.79 8.45 -17.07
N LEU A 444 -13.52 9.57 -17.04
CA LEU A 444 -14.18 10.10 -15.84
C LEU A 444 -15.12 9.11 -15.14
N LEU A 445 -15.81 8.26 -15.91
CA LEU A 445 -16.76 7.32 -15.35
C LEU A 445 -16.05 6.13 -14.68
N ASP A 446 -14.87 5.78 -15.17
CA ASP A 446 -14.01 4.73 -14.62
C ASP A 446 -13.48 5.16 -13.25
N ASP A 447 -12.85 6.33 -13.18
CA ASP A 447 -12.37 6.97 -11.94
C ASP A 447 -13.48 7.10 -10.90
N LEU A 448 -14.67 7.53 -11.35
CA LEU A 448 -15.80 7.71 -10.45
C LEU A 448 -16.26 6.39 -9.83
N ASN A 449 -16.43 5.37 -10.67
CA ASN A 449 -16.91 4.05 -10.26
C ASN A 449 -15.87 3.31 -9.42
N ASP A 450 -14.60 3.72 -9.47
CA ASP A 450 -13.56 3.13 -8.66
C ASP A 450 -13.74 3.41 -7.15
N HIS A 451 -14.38 4.52 -6.81
CA HIS A 451 -14.61 4.90 -5.42
C HIS A 451 -15.77 4.15 -4.76
N TRP A 452 -15.55 3.76 -3.50
CA TRP A 452 -16.61 3.32 -2.58
C TRP A 452 -17.78 4.30 -2.46
N THR A 453 -17.52 5.58 -2.72
CA THR A 453 -18.52 6.65 -2.61
C THR A 453 -19.38 6.83 -3.86
N ALA A 454 -19.09 6.09 -4.93
CA ALA A 454 -19.88 6.01 -6.15
C ALA A 454 -21.30 5.50 -5.87
N ASP A 455 -22.27 5.97 -6.66
CA ASP A 455 -23.67 5.61 -6.45
C ASP A 455 -23.93 4.10 -6.51
N ILE A 456 -23.22 3.39 -7.38
CA ILE A 456 -23.30 1.93 -7.55
C ILE A 456 -22.82 1.15 -6.31
N HIS A 457 -21.82 1.67 -5.59
CA HIS A 457 -21.21 0.99 -4.44
C HIS A 457 -21.79 1.43 -3.08
N LYS A 458 -22.61 2.47 -3.04
CA LYS A 458 -23.15 3.03 -1.78
C LYS A 458 -23.86 2.00 -0.90
N LYS A 459 -24.63 1.07 -1.49
CA LYS A 459 -25.37 0.05 -0.74
C LYS A 459 -24.42 -0.97 -0.11
N GLU A 460 -23.48 -1.50 -0.89
CA GLU A 460 -22.45 -2.42 -0.42
C GLU A 460 -21.60 -1.78 0.68
N ARG A 461 -21.11 -0.55 0.43
CA ARG A 461 -20.37 0.26 1.39
C ARG A 461 -21.11 0.41 2.73
N ALA A 462 -22.39 0.77 2.68
CA ALA A 462 -23.19 0.93 3.88
C ALA A 462 -23.30 -0.38 4.66
N ASN A 463 -23.57 -1.48 3.97
CA ASN A 463 -23.64 -2.81 4.58
C ASN A 463 -22.30 -3.22 5.21
N PHE A 464 -21.18 -2.96 4.53
CA PHE A 464 -19.84 -3.26 5.04
C PHE A 464 -19.55 -2.51 6.35
N VAL A 465 -19.79 -1.19 6.37
CA VAL A 465 -19.58 -0.36 7.56
C VAL A 465 -20.52 -0.75 8.69
N ILE A 466 -21.81 -0.99 8.42
CA ILE A 466 -22.79 -1.39 9.44
C ILE A 466 -22.42 -2.76 10.06
N ARG A 467 -21.99 -3.74 9.25
CA ARG A 467 -21.52 -5.04 9.76
C ARG A 467 -20.27 -4.87 10.63
N LEU A 468 -19.34 -3.97 10.27
CA LEU A 468 -18.19 -3.63 11.11
C LEU A 468 -18.60 -2.93 12.40
N GLN A 469 -19.64 -2.10 12.39
CA GLN A 469 -20.15 -1.42 13.59
C GLN A 469 -20.70 -2.45 14.56
N GLU A 470 -21.35 -3.50 14.04
CA GLU A 470 -21.84 -4.59 14.88
C GLU A 470 -20.71 -5.43 15.48
N VAL A 471 -19.64 -5.70 14.72
CA VAL A 471 -18.40 -6.30 15.27
C VAL A 471 -17.83 -5.42 16.38
N SER A 472 -17.71 -4.11 16.13
CA SER A 472 -17.21 -3.14 17.10
C SER A 472 -18.05 -3.13 18.38
N ARG A 473 -19.38 -3.16 18.25
CA ARG A 473 -20.34 -3.16 19.36
C ARG A 473 -20.24 -4.42 20.21
N ILE A 474 -20.31 -5.59 19.57
CA ILE A 474 -20.32 -6.89 20.25
C ILE A 474 -18.98 -7.17 20.93
N GLN A 475 -17.88 -6.99 20.20
CA GLN A 475 -16.54 -7.37 20.68
C GLN A 475 -15.84 -6.26 21.45
N ARG A 476 -16.41 -5.05 21.48
CA ARG A 476 -15.81 -3.85 22.10
C ARG A 476 -14.43 -3.52 21.53
N ILE A 477 -14.33 -3.57 20.20
CA ILE A 477 -13.11 -3.30 19.45
C ILE A 477 -13.28 -1.96 18.71
N ARG A 478 -12.27 -1.09 18.77
CA ARG A 478 -12.21 0.09 17.91
C ARG A 478 -11.90 -0.35 16.48
N VAL A 479 -12.80 -0.08 15.56
CA VAL A 479 -12.55 -0.26 14.12
C VAL A 479 -12.05 1.04 13.54
N SER A 480 -11.04 0.97 12.66
CA SER A 480 -10.55 2.09 11.88
C SER A 480 -10.18 1.64 10.47
N PHE A 481 -10.13 2.57 9.53
CA PHE A 481 -9.76 2.32 8.14
C PHE A 481 -8.42 2.97 7.81
N VAL A 482 -7.64 2.34 6.93
CA VAL A 482 -6.44 2.95 6.33
C VAL A 482 -6.46 2.65 4.83
N ALA A 483 -6.28 3.68 4.01
CA ALA A 483 -6.40 3.55 2.57
C ALA A 483 -5.47 4.48 1.77
N GLY A 484 -5.29 4.12 0.50
CA GLY A 484 -4.37 4.72 -0.47
C GLY A 484 -5.08 5.36 -1.67
N ASP A 485 -4.58 5.08 -2.87
CA ASP A 485 -5.14 5.41 -4.21
C ASP A 485 -5.18 6.91 -4.57
N VAL A 486 -5.79 7.75 -3.75
CA VAL A 486 -6.20 9.13 -4.10
C VAL A 486 -5.10 10.20 -4.18
N HIS A 487 -3.83 9.79 -4.14
CA HIS A 487 -2.62 10.63 -4.25
C HIS A 487 -2.57 11.86 -3.31
N CYS A 488 -3.35 11.88 -2.22
CA CYS A 488 -3.29 12.93 -1.20
C CYS A 488 -3.35 12.39 0.23
N ALA A 489 -2.95 13.24 1.18
CA ALA A 489 -3.07 12.98 2.61
C ALA A 489 -4.43 13.47 3.14
N GLY A 490 -5.01 12.72 4.07
CA GLY A 490 -6.27 13.12 4.71
C GLY A 490 -6.70 12.18 5.83
N ALA A 491 -7.75 12.57 6.52
CA ALA A 491 -8.42 11.69 7.47
C ALA A 491 -9.92 12.03 7.56
N GLY A 492 -10.71 11.04 7.91
CA GLY A 492 -12.15 11.19 8.10
C GLY A 492 -12.66 10.27 9.21
N ARG A 493 -13.97 10.28 9.43
CA ARG A 493 -14.61 9.41 10.41
C ARG A 493 -16.06 9.10 10.08
N PHE A 494 -16.50 7.91 10.48
CA PHE A 494 -17.89 7.72 10.87
C PHE A 494 -18.07 8.08 12.34
N ALA A 495 -19.25 8.53 12.74
CA ALA A 495 -19.60 8.79 14.14
C ALA A 495 -21.11 8.79 14.34
N THR A 496 -21.56 8.57 15.58
CA THR A 496 -22.95 8.80 15.95
C THR A 496 -23.31 10.28 15.77
N ASP A 497 -24.42 10.54 15.06
CA ASP A 497 -24.92 11.88 14.79
C ASP A 497 -25.71 12.48 15.95
N VAL A 498 -26.67 11.73 16.48
CA VAL A 498 -27.59 12.18 17.53
C VAL A 498 -27.02 11.89 18.91
N GLY A 499 -27.07 12.88 19.82
CA GLY A 499 -26.63 12.71 21.21
C GLY A 499 -25.13 12.94 21.46
N LYS A 500 -24.32 13.12 20.41
CA LYS A 500 -22.88 13.46 20.47
C LYS A 500 -22.11 12.66 21.52
N MET A 501 -21.91 11.38 21.25
CA MET A 501 -21.10 10.50 22.10
C MET A 501 -19.61 10.81 21.96
N LEU A 502 -18.86 10.66 23.05
CA LEU A 502 -17.41 10.71 23.01
C LEU A 502 -16.88 9.49 22.21
N PRO A 503 -15.80 9.65 21.42
CA PRO A 503 -15.27 8.57 20.59
C PRO A 503 -15.08 7.26 21.35
N GLU A 504 -14.49 7.29 22.54
CA GLU A 504 -14.24 6.14 23.40
C GLU A 504 -15.51 5.37 23.81
N ASN A 505 -16.69 5.97 23.71
CA ASN A 505 -17.96 5.34 24.05
C ASN A 505 -18.82 5.02 22.81
N ASP A 506 -18.34 5.35 21.61
CA ASP A 506 -19.11 5.26 20.37
C ASP A 506 -18.57 4.13 19.48
N TYR A 507 -19.31 3.02 19.37
CA TYR A 507 -18.95 1.93 18.44
C TYR A 507 -19.15 2.31 16.96
N ARG A 508 -19.91 3.38 16.67
CA ARG A 508 -20.03 3.93 15.31
C ARG A 508 -18.86 4.83 14.95
N PHE A 509 -18.07 5.26 15.95
CA PHE A 509 -16.87 6.03 15.69
C PHE A 509 -15.82 5.15 14.99
N MET A 510 -15.58 5.40 13.70
CA MET A 510 -14.58 4.68 12.92
C MET A 510 -13.72 5.69 12.16
N PRO A 511 -12.53 6.03 12.68
CA PRO A 511 -11.64 6.95 11.99
C PRO A 511 -11.03 6.26 10.76
N GLN A 512 -10.78 7.05 9.72
CA GLN A 512 -10.03 6.64 8.54
C GLN A 512 -8.81 7.53 8.35
N ILE A 513 -7.71 6.92 7.95
CA ILE A 513 -6.46 7.58 7.55
C ILE A 513 -6.25 7.36 6.06
N ILE A 514 -5.99 8.43 5.32
CA ILE A 514 -5.67 8.41 3.89
C ILE A 514 -4.21 8.78 3.75
N SER A 515 -3.44 7.88 3.15
CA SER A 515 -2.02 8.09 2.93
C SER A 515 -1.60 7.58 1.54
N SER A 516 -1.66 8.49 0.59
CA SER A 516 -1.23 8.29 -0.80
C SER A 516 -0.72 9.62 -1.36
N ALA A 517 0.24 9.70 -2.27
CA ALA A 517 1.10 8.63 -2.76
C ALA A 517 2.48 8.71 -2.08
N VAL A 518 3.20 7.59 -1.96
CA VAL A 518 4.60 7.62 -1.50
C VAL A 518 5.53 8.18 -2.60
N MET A 519 5.22 7.89 -3.87
CA MET A 519 6.08 8.23 -5.00
C MET A 519 5.41 9.14 -6.02
N ASN A 520 4.13 8.91 -6.36
CA ASN A 520 3.45 9.57 -7.47
C ASN A 520 3.19 11.08 -7.23
N VAL A 521 2.83 11.81 -8.30
CA VAL A 521 2.46 13.23 -8.21
C VAL A 521 1.15 13.40 -7.43
N PRO A 522 1.01 14.42 -6.57
CA PRO A 522 -0.28 14.73 -5.96
C PRO A 522 -1.26 15.27 -7.02
N PRO A 523 -2.59 15.19 -6.76
CA PRO A 523 -3.58 15.75 -7.66
C PRO A 523 -3.41 17.27 -7.81
N PRO A 524 -3.78 17.84 -8.96
CA PRO A 524 -3.75 19.28 -9.16
C PRO A 524 -4.51 20.03 -8.05
N ASN A 525 -4.01 21.20 -7.66
CA ASN A 525 -4.58 21.95 -6.53
C ASN A 525 -6.08 22.26 -6.71
N ALA A 526 -6.52 22.48 -7.95
CA ALA A 526 -7.92 22.70 -8.29
C ALA A 526 -8.79 21.49 -7.92
N VAL A 527 -8.32 20.26 -8.20
CA VAL A 527 -9.00 19.01 -7.85
C VAL A 527 -9.10 18.88 -6.33
N ILE A 528 -7.99 19.10 -5.60
CA ILE A 528 -7.99 19.10 -4.12
C ILE A 528 -8.97 20.13 -3.56
N ARG A 529 -9.04 21.33 -4.15
CA ARG A 529 -9.97 22.38 -3.74
C ARG A 529 -11.44 21.96 -3.96
N MET A 530 -11.75 21.35 -5.10
CA MET A 530 -13.11 20.87 -5.38
C MET A 530 -13.50 19.69 -4.48
N ALA A 531 -12.59 18.73 -4.28
CA ALA A 531 -12.77 17.65 -3.32
C ALA A 531 -13.04 18.23 -1.91
N HIS A 532 -12.25 19.22 -1.48
CA HIS A 532 -12.45 19.89 -0.20
C HIS A 532 -13.84 20.52 -0.02
N TYR A 533 -14.37 21.19 -1.06
CA TYR A 533 -15.72 21.77 -1.03
C TYR A 533 -16.82 20.71 -1.06
N SER A 534 -16.62 19.61 -1.79
CA SER A 534 -17.57 18.50 -1.85
C SER A 534 -17.61 17.68 -0.56
N ALA A 535 -16.57 17.77 0.29
CA ALA A 535 -16.43 17.05 1.55
C ALA A 535 -17.39 17.56 2.65
N LYS A 536 -18.70 17.45 2.44
CA LYS A 536 -19.73 17.80 3.42
C LYS A 536 -19.91 16.67 4.44
N LYS A 537 -20.76 16.91 5.43
CA LYS A 537 -21.33 15.85 6.26
C LYS A 537 -22.32 15.04 5.44
N TYR A 538 -22.19 13.72 5.49
CA TYR A 538 -23.14 12.78 4.89
C TYR A 538 -23.70 11.85 5.96
N MET A 539 -24.91 11.34 5.75
CA MET A 539 -25.50 10.30 6.60
C MET A 539 -25.31 8.96 5.91
N LEU A 540 -24.71 8.00 6.61
CA LEU A 540 -24.60 6.61 6.16
C LEU A 540 -25.93 5.88 6.38
N ASP A 541 -26.54 6.10 7.55
CA ASP A 541 -27.87 5.62 7.93
C ASP A 541 -28.57 6.67 8.82
N SER A 542 -29.63 6.29 9.55
CA SER A 542 -30.37 7.22 10.43
C SER A 542 -29.60 7.69 11.68
N TYR A 543 -28.46 7.07 12.01
CA TYR A 543 -27.72 7.29 13.25
C TYR A 543 -26.25 7.65 13.03
N THR A 544 -25.68 7.26 11.91
CA THR A 544 -24.24 7.34 11.61
C THR A 544 -24.01 8.44 10.58
N ASN A 545 -23.24 9.46 10.95
CA ASN A 545 -22.70 10.43 10.00
C ASN A 545 -21.28 10.06 9.55
N GLU A 546 -20.89 10.62 8.41
CA GLU A 546 -19.57 10.56 7.79
C GLU A 546 -19.06 11.99 7.57
N GLU A 547 -17.85 12.29 8.05
CA GLU A 547 -17.20 13.60 7.89
C GLU A 547 -15.69 13.48 7.72
N MET A 548 -15.11 14.36 6.89
CA MET A 548 -13.65 14.56 6.80
C MET A 548 -13.16 15.45 7.94
N TYR A 549 -12.01 15.15 8.53
CA TYR A 549 -11.37 16.01 9.51
C TYR A 549 -10.78 17.25 8.87
N THR A 550 -10.81 18.37 9.58
CA THR A 550 -10.04 19.58 9.25
C THR A 550 -8.71 19.54 10.01
N MET A 551 -7.79 18.68 9.61
CA MET A 551 -6.52 18.46 10.33
C MET A 551 -5.34 19.29 9.81
N PHE A 552 -5.42 19.82 8.57
CA PHE A 552 -4.35 20.60 7.97
C PHE A 552 -4.55 22.09 8.23
N GLU A 553 -4.34 22.51 9.47
CA GLU A 553 -4.39 23.94 9.83
C GLU A 553 -3.25 24.74 9.16
N LYS A 554 -2.11 24.08 8.97
CA LYS A 554 -0.93 24.59 8.26
C LYS A 554 -0.44 23.58 7.23
N ASP A 555 0.08 24.08 6.12
CA ASP A 555 0.88 23.28 5.16
C ASP A 555 2.26 22.98 5.75
N VAL A 556 3.06 22.18 5.04
CA VAL A 556 4.40 21.73 5.42
C VAL A 556 5.41 22.87 5.59
N ASN A 557 5.09 24.08 5.12
CA ASN A 557 5.90 25.28 5.28
C ASN A 557 5.43 26.20 6.43
N GLY A 558 4.45 25.76 7.24
CA GLY A 558 3.91 26.53 8.37
C GLY A 558 2.97 27.68 7.98
N LYS A 559 2.66 27.85 6.68
CA LYS A 559 1.64 28.79 6.20
C LYS A 559 0.28 28.09 6.11
N ASN A 560 -0.77 28.85 5.84
CA ASN A 560 -2.09 28.26 5.61
C ASN A 560 -2.04 27.38 4.34
N PRO A 561 -2.75 26.24 4.31
CA PRO A 561 -2.80 25.40 3.12
C PRO A 561 -3.35 26.19 1.92
N PRO A 562 -2.90 25.89 0.70
CA PRO A 562 -3.42 26.49 -0.52
C PRO A 562 -4.95 26.48 -0.54
N ASN A 563 -5.57 27.62 -0.90
CA ASN A 563 -7.03 27.78 -0.94
C ASN A 563 -7.76 27.45 0.37
N ASN A 564 -7.04 27.42 1.51
CA ASN A 564 -7.56 27.01 2.81
C ASN A 564 -8.09 25.56 2.82
N ASN A 565 -7.49 24.68 2.00
CA ASN A 565 -7.86 23.27 1.91
C ASN A 565 -7.42 22.49 3.17
N LYS A 566 -8.18 22.59 4.26
CA LYS A 566 -7.83 21.99 5.56
C LYS A 566 -8.14 20.50 5.73
N LYS A 567 -8.82 19.87 4.76
CA LYS A 567 -9.30 18.47 4.86
C LYS A 567 -8.44 17.46 4.10
N LEU A 568 -7.83 17.90 3.01
CA LEU A 568 -6.98 17.09 2.15
C LEU A 568 -5.74 17.91 1.82
N LEU A 569 -4.58 17.27 1.84
CA LEU A 569 -3.31 17.90 1.51
C LEU A 569 -2.66 17.14 0.34
N GLY A 570 -2.55 17.81 -0.81
CA GLY A 570 -1.91 17.26 -2.00
C GLY A 570 -0.38 17.29 -1.86
N ARG A 571 0.19 16.26 -1.23
CA ARG A 571 1.63 16.05 -1.04
C ARG A 571 1.90 14.54 -1.05
N ARG A 572 3.09 14.14 -1.49
CA ARG A 572 3.55 12.77 -1.27
C ARG A 572 3.71 12.49 0.22
N ASN A 573 3.37 11.29 0.66
CA ASN A 573 3.35 10.96 2.07
C ASN A 573 3.39 9.44 2.35
N PHE A 574 3.66 9.12 3.60
CA PHE A 574 3.36 7.82 4.21
C PHE A 574 2.77 8.07 5.60
N SER A 575 2.25 7.04 6.26
CA SER A 575 1.74 7.15 7.63
C SER A 575 2.40 6.16 8.57
N SER A 576 2.59 6.55 9.84
CA SER A 576 3.15 5.71 10.89
C SER A 576 2.17 5.54 12.04
N PHE A 577 2.11 4.35 12.61
CA PHE A 577 1.21 3.96 13.69
C PHE A 577 2.03 3.38 14.84
N VAL A 578 1.77 3.86 16.05
CA VAL A 578 2.44 3.42 17.28
C VAL A 578 1.39 3.11 18.32
N GLU A 579 1.47 1.92 18.91
CA GLU A 579 0.68 1.56 20.07
C GLU A 579 1.17 2.36 21.29
N ASP A 580 0.28 3.13 21.92
CA ASP A 580 0.54 3.68 23.25
C ASP A 580 0.08 2.67 24.29
N THR A 581 1.03 1.98 24.92
CA THR A 581 0.76 0.92 25.90
C THR A 581 0.13 1.45 27.20
N VAL A 582 0.19 2.76 27.46
CA VAL A 582 -0.39 3.37 28.67
C VAL A 582 -1.88 3.63 28.48
N SER A 583 -2.26 4.35 27.41
CA SER A 583 -3.67 4.66 27.14
C SER A 583 -4.40 3.56 26.37
N GLY A 584 -3.65 2.65 25.74
CA GLY A 584 -4.17 1.68 24.77
C GLY A 584 -4.60 2.33 23.45
N SER A 585 -4.23 3.59 23.18
CA SER A 585 -4.53 4.27 21.93
C SER A 585 -3.52 3.94 20.83
N ILE A 586 -3.87 4.19 19.57
CA ILE A 586 -2.92 4.18 18.46
C ILE A 586 -2.60 5.64 18.09
N LEU A 587 -1.33 6.00 18.22
CA LEU A 587 -0.80 7.28 17.79
C LEU A 587 -0.43 7.20 16.31
N VAL A 588 -1.06 8.04 15.50
CA VAL A 588 -0.86 8.07 14.05
C VAL A 588 -0.22 9.38 13.64
N HIS A 589 0.70 9.32 12.70
CA HIS A 589 1.25 10.50 12.03
C HIS A 589 1.21 10.30 10.53
N ILE A 590 0.65 11.26 9.79
CA ILE A 590 0.78 11.32 8.34
C ILE A 590 1.98 12.23 8.01
N HIS A 591 3.01 11.65 7.40
CA HIS A 591 4.30 12.28 7.11
C HIS A 591 4.28 12.82 5.68
N CYS A 592 4.03 14.10 5.50
CA CYS A 592 3.93 14.74 4.18
C CYS A 592 5.26 15.34 3.74
N GLN A 593 5.68 15.08 2.50
CA GLN A 593 6.91 15.62 1.91
C GLN A 593 6.94 17.15 2.01
N ASN A 594 8.06 17.70 2.46
CA ASN A 594 8.25 19.14 2.52
C ASN A 594 8.62 19.76 1.16
N GLU A 595 8.54 21.09 1.06
CA GLU A 595 8.84 21.82 -0.19
C GLU A 595 10.31 21.77 -0.63
N ALA A 596 11.21 21.44 0.29
CA ALA A 596 12.64 21.31 0.00
C ALA A 596 13.01 19.92 -0.56
N ASN A 597 12.03 19.01 -0.68
CA ASN A 597 12.24 17.61 -1.06
C ASN A 597 13.28 16.91 -0.17
N LYS A 598 13.32 17.25 1.12
CA LYS A 598 14.26 16.69 2.08
C LYS A 598 13.57 16.40 3.41
N GLY A 599 13.00 15.21 3.53
CA GLY A 599 12.23 14.83 4.70
C GLY A 599 10.76 15.18 4.63
N THR A 600 10.05 14.91 5.72
CA THR A 600 8.60 15.08 5.83
C THR A 600 8.20 15.90 7.07
N VAL A 601 6.97 16.43 7.04
CA VAL A 601 6.29 17.07 8.16
C VAL A 601 5.14 16.18 8.63
N ALA A 602 5.09 15.91 9.93
CA ALA A 602 4.12 15.00 10.53
C ALA A 602 2.84 15.71 10.96
N TYR A 603 1.69 15.11 10.63
CA TYR A 603 0.36 15.53 11.08
C TYR A 603 -0.24 14.45 11.99
N PRO A 604 -0.41 14.73 13.29
CA PRO A 604 -0.82 13.71 14.26
C PRO A 604 -2.33 13.46 14.26
N LEU A 605 -2.73 12.23 14.57
CA LEU A 605 -4.08 11.78 14.89
C LEU A 605 -3.99 10.72 15.99
N THR A 606 -5.00 10.61 16.85
CA THR A 606 -5.09 9.56 17.87
C THR A 606 -6.35 8.73 17.66
N ILE A 607 -6.19 7.41 17.62
CA ILE A 607 -7.28 6.45 17.58
C ILE A 607 -7.44 5.87 19.00
N VAL A 608 -8.46 6.31 19.70
CA VAL A 608 -8.75 5.85 21.06
C VAL A 608 -9.42 4.47 21.05
N PRO A 609 -9.11 3.59 22.02
CA PRO A 609 -9.81 2.32 22.15
C PRO A 609 -11.30 2.53 22.46
N LEU A 610 -12.11 1.50 22.23
CA LEU A 610 -13.51 1.51 22.59
C LEU A 610 -13.69 1.02 24.04
N ASN A 611 -14.24 1.89 24.89
CA ASN A 611 -14.44 1.71 26.32
C ASN A 611 -15.93 1.82 26.69
N MET A 612 -16.79 1.03 26.05
CA MET A 612 -18.22 1.05 26.41
C MET A 612 -18.47 0.45 27.79
N GLN A 613 -19.10 1.22 28.67
CA GLN A 613 -19.70 0.69 29.90
C GLN A 613 -20.86 -0.24 29.55
N SER A 614 -21.07 -1.31 30.34
CA SER A 614 -22.05 -2.37 30.09
C SER A 614 -23.52 -1.91 29.94
N ASN A 615 -23.84 -0.66 30.27
CA ASN A 615 -25.20 -0.12 30.28
C ASN A 615 -25.66 0.46 28.92
N TYR A 616 -24.82 0.44 27.88
CA TYR A 616 -25.13 0.99 26.54
C TYR A 616 -25.23 -0.09 25.43
N ILE A 617 -25.44 -1.35 25.82
CA ILE A 617 -25.46 -2.52 24.90
C ILE A 617 -26.73 -2.60 24.08
#